data_AF-A0A182EZE7-F1
#
_entry.id   AF-A0A182EZE7-F1
#
_cell.length_a   1.000
_cell.length_b   1.000
_cell.length_c   1.000
_cell.angle_alpha   90.00
_cell.angle_beta   90.00
_cell.angle_gamma   90.00
#
_symmetry.space_group_name_H-M   'P 1'
#
loop_
_entity.id
_entity.type
_entity.pdbx_description
1 polymer ?
#
loop_
_entity_poly.entity_id
_entity_poly.type
_entity_poly.pdbx_seq_one_letter_code
_entity_poly.pdbx_strand_id
1 'polypeptide(L)'
;MVVSFVYGSKKLYSFLHDNPFVFFGDVSWVNDPSIVKTLPKMTAINSAVEVDITGQVVSDSVGSRFLSGFGGQVDFIRGAAISVGGKPIIALPSSTKKGQSKIVPYLNQ
;
A
#
# COMPACT_ATOMS: atom_id res chain seq x y z
N MET A 1 -14.16 -1.44 11.74
CA MET A 1 -13.13 -1.63 10.71
C MET A 1 -13.74 -1.32 9.35
N VAL A 2 -13.05 -0.59 8.48
CA VAL A 2 -13.54 -0.25 7.12
C VAL A 2 -12.57 -0.85 6.11
N VAL A 3 -13.08 -1.56 5.11
CA VAL A 3 -12.30 -2.19 4.03
C VAL A 3 -13.06 -2.06 2.71
N SER A 4 -12.36 -2.05 1.57
CA SER A 4 -12.99 -2.14 0.25
C SER A 4 -13.11 -3.58 -0.25
N PHE A 5 -12.12 -4.42 0.05
CA PHE A 5 -12.15 -5.85 -0.18
C PHE A 5 -11.24 -6.55 0.85
N VAL A 6 -11.32 -7.88 0.88
CA VAL A 6 -10.47 -8.72 1.74
C VAL A 6 -9.92 -9.91 0.96
N TYR A 7 -8.75 -10.38 1.36
CA TYR A 7 -8.16 -11.60 0.83
C TYR A 7 -7.40 -12.31 1.95
N GLY A 8 -7.60 -13.62 2.10
CA GLY A 8 -6.91 -14.38 3.13
C GLY A 8 -7.43 -15.79 3.33
N SER A 9 -7.25 -16.31 4.54
CA SER A 9 -7.62 -17.68 4.91
C SER A 9 -9.11 -17.84 5.18
N LYS A 10 -9.59 -19.08 5.25
CA LYS A 10 -10.97 -19.39 5.66
C LYS A 10 -11.32 -18.82 7.04
N LYS A 11 -10.36 -18.77 7.97
CA LYS A 11 -10.55 -18.17 9.30
C LYS A 11 -10.92 -16.69 9.21
N LEU A 12 -10.31 -15.94 8.29
CA LEU A 12 -10.67 -14.54 8.05
C LEU A 12 -12.13 -14.44 7.57
N TYR A 13 -12.51 -15.26 6.59
CA TYR A 13 -13.89 -15.24 6.07
C TYR A 13 -14.92 -15.64 7.13
N SER A 14 -14.62 -16.61 8.00
CA SER A 14 -15.48 -16.95 9.14
C SER A 14 -15.60 -15.81 10.15
N PHE A 15 -14.55 -15.02 10.38
CA PHE A 15 -14.60 -13.84 11.24
C PHE A 15 -15.45 -12.70 10.66
N LEU A 16 -15.51 -12.60 9.33
CA LEU A 16 -16.23 -11.54 8.62
C LEU A 16 -17.72 -11.84 8.46
N HIS A 17 -18.10 -13.11 8.45
CA HIS A 17 -19.48 -13.55 8.28
C HIS A 17 -20.39 -12.91 9.36
N ASP A 18 -21.36 -12.10 8.91
CA ASP A 18 -22.33 -11.36 9.72
C ASP A 18 -21.72 -10.55 10.88
N ASN A 19 -20.52 -10.02 10.69
CA ASN A 19 -19.84 -9.21 11.70
C ASN A 19 -20.15 -7.71 11.54
N PRO A 20 -21.00 -7.11 12.39
CA PRO A 20 -21.40 -5.70 12.25
C PRO A 20 -20.27 -4.71 12.55
N PHE A 21 -19.14 -5.16 13.11
CA PHE A 21 -17.97 -4.32 13.34
C PHE A 21 -17.09 -4.11 12.09
N VAL A 22 -17.43 -4.78 10.98
CA VAL A 22 -16.71 -4.66 9.71
C VAL A 22 -17.63 -4.10 8.64
N PHE A 23 -17.24 -2.96 8.08
CA PHE A 23 -17.96 -2.31 7.00
C PHE A 23 -17.19 -2.45 5.68
N PHE A 24 -17.87 -2.94 4.66
CA PHE A 24 -17.37 -3.01 3.29
C PHE A 24 -17.85 -1.78 2.52
N GLY A 25 -16.91 -0.89 2.18
CA GLY A 25 -17.19 0.35 1.46
C GLY A 25 -16.73 0.29 0.00
N ASP A 26 -17.30 1.15 -0.84
CA ASP A 26 -16.81 1.31 -2.21
C ASP A 26 -15.35 1.80 -2.24
N VAL A 27 -14.55 1.25 -3.15
CA VAL A 27 -13.12 1.59 -3.26
C VAL A 27 -12.90 3.08 -3.54
N SER A 28 -13.78 3.74 -4.28
CA SER A 28 -13.68 5.17 -4.58
C SER A 28 -13.84 6.03 -3.33
N TRP A 29 -14.55 5.54 -2.30
CA TRP A 29 -14.70 6.22 -1.02
C TRP A 29 -13.61 5.82 -0.03
N VAL A 30 -13.35 4.52 0.11
CA VAL A 30 -12.36 3.99 1.07
C VAL A 30 -10.95 4.49 0.76
N ASN A 31 -10.59 4.60 -0.52
CA ASN A 31 -9.27 5.03 -0.94
C ASN A 31 -9.16 6.54 -1.11
N ASP A 32 -10.24 7.33 -1.06
CA ASP A 32 -10.16 8.76 -1.33
C ASP A 32 -9.22 9.46 -0.33
N PRO A 33 -8.09 10.07 -0.79
CA PRO A 33 -7.17 10.78 0.10
C PRO A 33 -7.86 11.90 0.91
N SER A 34 -8.94 12.47 0.39
CA SER A 34 -9.76 13.50 1.04
C SER A 34 -10.52 12.96 2.27
N ILE A 35 -10.85 11.67 2.27
CA ILE A 35 -11.44 10.94 3.39
C ILE A 35 -10.34 10.41 4.30
N VAL A 36 -9.33 9.75 3.74
CA VAL A 36 -8.20 9.16 4.48
C VAL A 36 -7.51 10.19 5.38
N LYS A 37 -7.32 11.43 4.91
CA LYS A 37 -6.68 12.50 5.70
C LYS A 37 -7.44 12.88 6.97
N THR A 38 -8.75 12.64 7.02
CA THR A 38 -9.60 12.99 8.17
C THR A 38 -9.35 12.07 9.36
N LEU A 39 -8.74 10.90 9.12
CA LEU A 39 -8.36 9.96 10.16
C LEU A 39 -7.06 10.44 10.84
N PRO A 40 -7.07 10.79 12.14
CA PRO A 40 -5.85 11.21 12.83
C PRO A 40 -4.88 10.05 12.97
N LYS A 41 -3.57 10.33 12.90
CA LYS A 41 -2.48 9.35 13.00
C LYS A 41 -2.58 8.23 11.94
N MET A 42 -3.13 8.54 10.76
CA MET A 42 -3.26 7.57 9.68
C MET A 42 -1.89 7.04 9.25
N THR A 43 -1.67 5.73 9.42
CA THR A 43 -0.40 5.08 9.08
C THR A 43 -0.62 4.19 7.86
N ALA A 44 -0.05 4.58 6.73
CA ALA A 44 -0.12 3.83 5.47
C ALA A 44 1.18 3.07 5.28
N ILE A 45 1.12 1.74 5.28
CA ILE A 45 2.29 0.87 5.11
C ILE A 45 2.12 0.12 3.80
N ASN A 46 3.05 0.32 2.87
CA ASN A 46 3.05 -0.38 1.59
C ASN A 46 4.43 -0.92 1.24
N SER A 47 4.47 -1.87 0.32
CA SER A 47 5.71 -2.48 -0.18
C SER A 47 6.12 -1.87 -1.52
N ALA A 48 7.35 -2.16 -1.92
CA ALA A 48 7.90 -1.77 -3.21
C ALA A 48 8.74 -2.90 -3.80
N VAL A 49 8.82 -2.92 -5.13
CA VAL A 49 9.75 -3.76 -5.87
C VAL A 49 11.16 -3.20 -5.70
N GLU A 50 11.33 -1.92 -6.00
CA GLU A 50 12.59 -1.17 -5.90
C GLU A 50 12.34 0.30 -5.56
N VAL A 51 13.39 0.95 -5.05
CA VAL A 51 13.43 2.39 -4.78
C VAL A 51 14.75 2.94 -5.26
N ASP A 52 14.75 4.10 -5.91
CA ASP A 52 16.00 4.77 -6.27
C ASP A 52 16.48 5.78 -5.22
N ILE A 53 17.71 6.26 -5.35
CA ILE A 53 18.29 7.26 -4.43
C ILE A 53 17.59 8.62 -4.47
N THR A 54 16.75 8.88 -5.47
CA THR A 54 15.92 10.09 -5.54
C THR A 54 14.57 9.92 -4.83
N GLY A 55 14.27 8.70 -4.38
CA GLY A 55 13.04 8.34 -3.68
C GLY A 55 11.90 7.92 -4.61
N GLN A 56 12.16 7.70 -5.90
CA GLN A 56 11.15 7.13 -6.80
C GLN A 56 10.93 5.67 -6.41
N VAL A 57 9.66 5.26 -6.33
CA VAL A 57 9.23 3.94 -5.89
C VAL A 57 8.54 3.23 -7.03
N VAL A 58 8.97 2.01 -7.32
CA VAL A 58 8.32 1.10 -8.27
C VAL A 58 7.69 -0.05 -7.49
N SER A 59 6.42 -0.34 -7.77
CA SER A 59 5.63 -1.34 -7.05
C SER A 59 4.94 -2.35 -7.98
N ASP A 60 4.90 -2.06 -9.27
CA ASP A 60 4.02 -2.65 -10.27
C ASP A 60 4.79 -3.49 -11.31
N SER A 61 6.09 -3.20 -11.51
CA SER A 61 6.94 -3.89 -12.49
C SER A 61 8.33 -4.24 -11.96
N VAL A 62 9.04 -5.10 -12.69
CA VAL A 62 10.50 -5.32 -12.59
C VAL A 62 11.09 -4.99 -13.95
N GLY A 63 11.74 -3.83 -14.07
CA GLY A 63 12.02 -3.24 -15.37
C GLY A 63 10.73 -3.09 -16.18
N SER A 64 10.79 -3.47 -17.46
CA SER A 64 9.66 -3.49 -18.39
C SER A 64 8.67 -4.64 -18.18
N ARG A 65 8.97 -5.60 -17.31
CA ARG A 65 8.06 -6.70 -17.02
C ARG A 65 7.02 -6.29 -15.98
N PHE A 66 5.78 -6.13 -16.43
CA PHE A 66 4.62 -5.94 -15.56
C PHE A 66 4.42 -7.13 -14.61
N LEU A 67 4.20 -6.85 -13.32
CA LEU A 67 3.84 -7.82 -12.30
C LEU A 67 2.38 -7.65 -11.86
N SER A 68 1.99 -6.43 -11.53
CA SER A 68 0.66 -6.04 -11.05
C SER A 68 0.46 -4.56 -11.27
N GLY A 69 -0.72 -3.99 -10.99
CA GLY A 69 -0.88 -2.54 -10.94
C GLY A 69 -0.33 -1.94 -9.65
N PHE A 70 -0.15 -0.60 -9.63
CA PHE A 70 0.19 0.15 -8.40
C PHE A 70 -0.94 0.15 -7.35
N GLY A 71 -2.17 -0.17 -7.77
CA GLY A 71 -3.33 -0.30 -6.88
C GLY A 71 -3.67 0.98 -6.14
N GLY A 72 -4.11 0.86 -4.88
CA GLY A 72 -4.46 2.01 -4.02
C GLY A 72 -3.30 2.58 -3.20
N GLN A 73 -2.07 2.10 -3.40
CA GLN A 73 -0.92 2.49 -2.56
C GLN A 73 -0.70 4.00 -2.53
N VAL A 74 -0.75 4.64 -3.70
CA VAL A 74 -0.52 6.08 -3.84
C VAL A 74 -1.58 6.87 -3.10
N ASP A 75 -2.83 6.41 -3.10
CA ASP A 75 -3.95 7.10 -2.46
C ASP A 75 -3.76 7.15 -0.94
N PHE A 76 -3.45 5.99 -0.33
CA PHE A 76 -3.22 5.89 1.11
C PHE A 76 -1.95 6.62 1.55
N ILE A 77 -0.88 6.58 0.76
CA ILE A 77 0.36 7.33 1.06
C ILE A 77 0.08 8.83 1.04
N ARG A 78 -0.63 9.33 0.03
CA ARG A 78 -1.01 10.75 -0.03
C ARG A 78 -1.92 11.14 1.13
N GLY A 79 -2.96 10.36 1.40
CA GLY A 79 -3.88 10.61 2.51
C GLY A 79 -3.19 10.60 3.87
N ALA A 80 -2.27 9.65 4.11
CA ALA A 80 -1.48 9.59 5.34
C ALA A 80 -0.48 10.75 5.46
N ALA A 81 0.13 11.19 4.35
CA ALA A 81 1.09 12.31 4.35
C ALA A 81 0.46 13.64 4.79
N ILE A 82 -0.85 13.82 4.53
CA ILE A 82 -1.59 15.05 4.88
C ILE A 82 -2.54 14.85 6.08
N SER A 83 -2.52 13.70 6.72
CA SER A 83 -3.24 13.42 7.97
C SER A 83 -2.50 14.00 9.17
N VAL A 84 -3.24 14.49 10.18
CA VAL A 84 -2.65 15.00 11.43
C VAL A 84 -1.90 13.88 12.15
N GLY A 85 -0.57 13.98 12.18
CA GLY A 85 0.32 12.97 12.75
C GLY A 85 0.40 11.67 11.93
N GLY A 86 -0.01 11.71 10.66
CA GLY A 86 0.01 10.56 9.77
C GLY A 86 1.42 10.15 9.35
N LYS A 87 1.55 8.90 8.88
CA LYS A 87 2.83 8.25 8.56
C LYS A 87 2.71 7.43 7.28
N PRO A 88 3.17 7.97 6.13
CA PRO A 88 3.38 7.17 4.93
C PRO A 88 4.69 6.39 5.03
N ILE A 89 4.62 5.07 4.90
CA ILE A 89 5.76 4.16 5.06
C ILE A 89 5.84 3.24 3.84
N ILE A 90 7.00 3.25 3.19
CA ILE A 90 7.40 2.23 2.21
C ILE A 90 8.37 1.27 2.89
N ALA A 91 7.97 0.01 2.99
CA ALA A 91 8.75 -1.05 3.62
C ALA A 91 9.14 -2.11 2.58
N LEU A 92 10.44 -2.29 2.36
CA LEU A 92 10.99 -3.28 1.44
C LEU A 92 12.24 -3.93 2.04
N PRO A 93 12.54 -5.21 1.71
CA PRO A 93 13.86 -5.78 1.96
C PRO A 93 14.92 -4.98 1.20
N SER A 94 16.12 -4.82 1.78
CA SER A 94 17.23 -4.12 1.10
C SER A 94 17.73 -4.87 -0.14
N SER A 95 17.53 -6.19 -0.20
CA SER A 95 17.96 -7.04 -1.31
C SER A 95 16.95 -8.12 -1.68
N THR A 96 17.08 -8.64 -2.90
CA THR A 96 16.31 -9.79 -3.39
C THR A 96 16.89 -11.10 -2.83
N LYS A 97 16.16 -12.22 -3.00
CA LYS A 97 16.67 -13.56 -2.65
C LYS A 97 17.94 -13.96 -3.41
N LYS A 98 18.26 -13.27 -4.50
CA LYS A 98 19.47 -13.49 -5.31
C LYS A 98 20.62 -12.52 -4.93
N GLY A 99 20.47 -11.72 -3.87
CA GLY A 99 21.49 -10.78 -3.39
C GLY A 99 21.55 -9.45 -4.13
N GLN A 100 20.65 -9.18 -5.07
CA GLN A 100 20.60 -7.90 -5.80
C GLN A 100 19.97 -6.82 -4.92
N SER A 101 20.54 -5.62 -4.91
CA SER A 101 19.98 -4.48 -4.16
C SER A 101 18.62 -4.07 -4.72
N LYS A 102 17.67 -3.78 -3.83
CA LYS A 102 16.39 -3.11 -4.17
C LYS A 102 16.45 -1.59 -4.01
N ILE A 103 17.57 -1.08 -3.48
CA ILE A 103 17.89 0.34 -3.42
C ILE A 103 18.90 0.60 -4.54
N VAL A 104 18.46 1.27 -5.60
CA VAL A 104 19.19 1.41 -6.86
C VAL A 104 19.61 2.86 -7.13
N PRO A 105 20.65 3.14 -7.92
CA PRO A 105 20.98 4.51 -8.31
C PRO A 105 19.90 5.15 -9.18
N TYR A 106 19.29 4.36 -10.07
CA TYR A 106 18.20 4.75 -10.96
C TYR A 106 17.27 3.56 -11.17
N LEU A 107 15.99 3.81 -11.43
CA LEU A 107 15.01 2.76 -11.71
C LEU A 107 15.41 1.94 -12.93
N ASN A 108 15.17 0.63 -12.85
CA ASN A 108 15.49 -0.29 -13.95
C ASN A 108 14.46 -0.16 -15.09
N GLN A 109 14.92 -0.28 -16.33
CA GLN A 109 14.08 -0.34 -17.54
C GLN A 109 13.69 -1.77 -17.92
#